data_AF-A0A381QVY0-F1
#
_entry.id   AF-A0A381QVY0-F1
#
_cell.length_a   1.000
_cell.length_b   1.000
_cell.length_c   1.000
_cell.angle_alpha   90.00
_cell.angle_beta   90.00
_cell.angle_gamma   90.00
#
_symmetry.space_group_name_H-M   'P 1'
#
loop_
_entity.id
_entity.type
_entity.pdbx_description
1 polymer ?
#
loop_
_entity_poly.entity_id
_entity_poly.type
_entity_poly.pdbx_seq_one_letter_code
_entity_poly.pdbx_strand_id
1 'polypeptide(L)'
;MGSWQREFVSLESSTSARNGAGFYPCQGLYYSSSDKKPKTALIATHYNVDFSEHYLGEYMASRGYGFLGWNTRFRGNEGFFLLEHALIDIGAGVQWLKEKAGVERLVILGNSGGGSLMGAYQSQALGVTMTPTPGVSLPEGLNDLIPADFYISLCAHIGRPEVLTAWCDPSVIEESDPASIDPDLNMYDSANGPPYSKGFIARYRAAQEARNHRITKWCHAELDRLGKNGMFDRAFNLYRTWADLRLMDGAIDPSKREVGRCYAGDPKKANFSPRGIGLTNTLRTWLSMWSLKDSHCRGAPHLNRITQPALVLQSDADTGVFPSDAKAIFDAVGTKDKHLEMIEGDHYLQTP
;
A
#
# COMPACT_ATOMS: atom_id res chain seq x y z
N MET A 1 -19.29 26.99 -2.81
CA MET A 1 -18.05 26.42 -2.24
C MET A 1 -18.24 26.46 -0.73
N GLY A 2 -18.15 25.32 -0.04
CA GLY A 2 -18.28 25.30 1.42
C GLY A 2 -17.12 26.05 2.08
N SER A 3 -17.34 26.64 3.24
CA SER A 3 -16.29 27.24 4.08
C SER A 3 -15.46 26.13 4.75
N TRP A 4 -14.30 25.84 4.16
CA TRP A 4 -13.32 24.92 4.72
C TRP A 4 -11.94 25.59 4.80
N GLN A 5 -11.10 25.05 5.68
CA GLN A 5 -9.71 25.47 5.89
C GLN A 5 -8.77 24.27 5.86
N ARG A 6 -7.48 24.53 5.64
CA ARG A 6 -6.41 23.53 5.75
C ARG A 6 -5.28 24.01 6.66
N GLU A 7 -4.80 23.13 7.52
CA GLU A 7 -3.67 23.34 8.42
C GLU A 7 -2.52 22.40 8.05
N PHE A 8 -1.31 22.93 7.93
CA PHE A 8 -0.12 22.10 7.77
C PHE A 8 0.31 21.54 9.13
N VAL A 9 0.40 20.21 9.20
CA VAL A 9 0.78 19.48 10.41
C VAL A 9 2.13 18.81 10.18
N SER A 10 3.07 18.99 11.10
CA SER A 10 4.45 18.52 10.96
C SER A 10 4.99 18.11 12.33
N LEU A 11 5.31 16.83 12.51
CA LEU A 11 5.54 16.21 13.82
C LEU A 11 6.75 15.26 13.81
N GLU A 12 7.38 15.14 14.97
CA GLU A 12 8.23 13.99 15.30
C GLU A 12 7.37 12.75 15.55
N SER A 13 8.01 11.59 15.54
CA SER A 13 7.43 10.36 16.10
C SER A 13 8.40 9.78 17.13
N SER A 14 7.95 8.84 17.96
CA SER A 14 8.81 8.26 19.01
C SER A 14 10.06 7.55 18.47
N THR A 15 10.14 7.33 17.15
CA THR A 15 11.31 6.71 16.48
C THR A 15 11.94 7.59 15.41
N SER A 16 11.58 8.88 15.32
CA SER A 16 12.28 9.83 14.45
C SER A 16 12.07 11.27 14.91
N ALA A 17 13.19 11.96 15.09
CA ALA A 17 13.25 13.37 15.45
C ALA A 17 13.39 14.25 14.20
N ARG A 18 13.29 15.56 14.40
CA ARG A 18 13.59 16.57 13.39
C ARG A 18 14.97 16.34 12.77
N ASN A 19 15.04 16.32 11.45
CA ASN A 19 16.29 16.16 10.73
C ASN A 19 17.19 17.42 10.84
N GLY A 20 18.50 17.28 10.62
CA GLY A 20 19.46 18.38 10.63
C GLY A 20 19.18 19.49 9.61
N ALA A 21 18.48 19.18 8.50
CA ALA A 21 18.00 20.17 7.54
C ALA A 21 16.73 20.94 8.03
N GLY A 22 16.14 20.53 9.15
CA GLY A 22 15.05 21.23 9.82
C GLY A 22 13.64 20.74 9.50
N PHE A 23 13.46 19.71 8.67
CA PHE A 23 12.14 19.09 8.44
C PHE A 23 11.84 18.01 9.49
N TYR A 24 10.55 17.80 9.76
CA TYR A 24 10.06 16.73 10.62
C TYR A 24 9.68 15.49 9.78
N PRO A 25 9.79 14.28 10.35
CA PRO A 25 9.59 13.03 9.61
C PRO A 25 8.14 12.80 9.18
N CYS A 26 7.16 13.25 9.97
CA CYS A 26 5.74 13.04 9.68
C CYS A 26 5.10 14.37 9.32
N GLN A 27 4.42 14.43 8.16
CA GLN A 27 3.89 15.68 7.63
C GLN A 27 2.56 15.46 6.93
N GLY A 28 1.67 16.45 6.96
CA GLY A 28 0.38 16.33 6.30
C GLY A 28 -0.41 17.63 6.28
N LEU A 29 -1.61 17.55 5.70
CA LEU A 29 -2.59 18.64 5.73
C LEU A 29 -3.86 18.14 6.40
N TYR A 30 -4.31 18.89 7.41
CA TYR A 30 -5.59 18.68 8.05
C TYR A 30 -6.64 19.61 7.45
N TYR A 31 -7.62 19.03 6.77
CA TYR A 31 -8.79 19.72 6.22
C TYR A 31 -9.92 19.68 7.24
N SER A 32 -10.58 20.83 7.46
CA SER A 32 -11.73 20.92 8.36
C SER A 32 -12.68 22.04 7.94
N SER A 33 -13.93 21.99 8.42
CA SER A 33 -14.86 23.10 8.28
C SER A 33 -14.34 24.34 9.01
N SER A 34 -14.49 25.52 8.40
CA SER A 34 -14.16 26.80 9.05
C SER A 34 -15.22 27.23 10.07
N ASP A 35 -16.43 26.69 9.98
CA ASP A 35 -17.57 27.12 10.79
C ASP A 35 -17.67 26.35 12.09
N LYS A 36 -17.27 25.06 12.08
CA LYS A 36 -17.42 24.15 13.22
C LYS A 36 -16.23 23.19 13.32
N LYS A 37 -15.76 23.00 14.54
CA LYS A 37 -14.74 22.00 14.86
C LYS A 37 -15.30 20.58 14.61
N PRO A 38 -14.68 19.75 13.76
CA PRO A 38 -15.16 18.41 13.50
C PRO A 38 -15.09 17.51 14.74
N LYS A 39 -16.16 16.73 14.99
CA LYS A 39 -16.16 15.66 16.00
C LYS A 39 -15.63 14.34 15.48
N THR A 40 -15.62 14.17 14.16
CA THR A 40 -15.15 12.95 13.50
C THR A 40 -14.16 13.32 12.42
N ALA A 41 -13.04 12.61 12.35
CA ALA A 41 -12.05 12.80 11.30
C ALA A 41 -11.56 11.49 10.71
N LEU A 42 -11.21 11.55 9.43
CA LEU A 42 -10.55 10.48 8.69
C LEU A 42 -9.04 10.76 8.64
N ILE A 43 -8.23 9.71 8.61
CA ILE A 43 -6.80 9.79 8.28
C ILE A 43 -6.46 8.78 7.18
N ALA A 44 -5.71 9.22 6.18
CA ALA A 44 -5.24 8.38 5.09
C ALA A 44 -3.72 8.52 4.91
N THR A 45 -3.04 7.39 4.74
CA THR A 45 -1.58 7.32 4.55
C THR A 45 -1.26 6.32 3.43
N HIS A 46 -0.19 6.57 2.69
CA HIS A 46 0.32 5.68 1.66
C HIS A 46 1.79 5.31 1.90
N TYR A 47 2.24 4.21 1.32
CA TYR A 47 3.63 3.71 1.43
C TYR A 47 4.70 4.67 0.87
N ASN A 48 4.37 5.55 -0.08
CA ASN A 48 5.36 6.29 -0.88
C ASN A 48 4.82 7.61 -1.44
N VAL A 49 3.59 7.60 -1.93
CA VAL A 49 2.94 8.78 -2.54
C VAL A 49 2.61 9.81 -1.48
N ASP A 50 2.68 11.10 -1.84
CA ASP A 50 2.22 12.20 -0.99
C ASP A 50 0.70 12.17 -0.85
N PHE A 51 0.22 12.00 0.38
CA PHE A 51 -1.19 11.98 0.73
C PHE A 51 -1.66 13.26 1.42
N SER A 52 -0.80 14.28 1.55
CA SER A 52 -1.19 15.54 2.19
C SER A 52 -2.35 16.21 1.45
N GLU A 53 -2.29 16.32 0.13
CA GLU A 53 -3.37 16.88 -0.71
C GLU A 53 -4.32 15.81 -1.26
N HIS A 54 -4.73 14.85 -0.41
CA HIS A 54 -5.63 13.78 -0.82
C HIS A 54 -6.97 14.31 -1.38
N TYR A 55 -7.45 13.73 -2.47
CA TYR A 55 -8.61 14.20 -3.23
C TYR A 55 -9.94 14.24 -2.43
N LEU A 56 -10.03 13.52 -1.30
CA LEU A 56 -11.20 13.57 -0.41
C LEU A 56 -11.19 14.74 0.59
N GLY A 57 -10.05 15.39 0.83
CA GLY A 57 -9.87 16.34 1.93
C GLY A 57 -10.93 17.46 1.96
N GLU A 58 -11.08 18.16 0.84
CA GLU A 58 -12.04 19.26 0.70
C GLU A 58 -13.49 18.79 0.76
N TYR A 59 -13.80 17.62 0.20
CA TYR A 59 -15.14 17.06 0.19
C TYR A 59 -15.60 16.65 1.60
N MET A 60 -14.70 16.09 2.41
CA MET A 60 -14.98 15.72 3.79
C MET A 60 -15.15 16.96 4.67
N ALA A 61 -14.25 17.93 4.54
CA ALA A 61 -14.31 19.20 5.26
C ALA A 61 -15.60 19.98 4.98
N SER A 62 -16.00 20.07 3.70
CA SER A 62 -17.25 20.72 3.30
C SER A 62 -18.51 20.04 3.84
N ARG A 63 -18.40 18.78 4.31
CA ARG A 63 -19.48 17.99 4.93
C ARG A 63 -19.40 17.95 6.46
N GLY A 64 -18.48 18.72 7.06
CA GLY A 64 -18.33 18.82 8.51
C GLY A 64 -17.44 17.75 9.16
N TYR A 65 -16.72 16.95 8.36
CA TYR A 65 -15.74 15.98 8.84
C TYR A 65 -14.32 16.56 8.78
N GLY A 66 -13.44 16.13 9.68
CA GLY A 66 -12.01 16.35 9.54
C GLY A 66 -11.40 15.36 8.56
N PHE A 67 -10.36 15.75 7.85
CA PHE A 67 -9.57 14.83 7.03
C PHE A 67 -8.09 15.15 7.16
N LEU A 68 -7.30 14.22 7.68
CA LEU A 68 -5.85 14.33 7.73
C LEU A 68 -5.26 13.50 6.60
N GLY A 69 -4.81 14.19 5.54
CA GLY A 69 -3.90 13.60 4.57
C GLY A 69 -2.52 13.51 5.19
N TRP A 70 -2.02 12.30 5.44
CA TRP A 70 -0.85 12.07 6.30
C TRP A 70 0.26 11.33 5.57
N ASN A 71 1.49 11.79 5.78
CA ASN A 71 2.70 11.16 5.29
C ASN A 71 3.58 10.69 6.44
N THR A 72 4.09 9.47 6.29
CA THR A 72 5.19 8.97 7.12
C THR A 72 6.53 9.49 6.61
N ARG A 73 7.62 9.17 7.32
CA ARG A 73 8.99 9.43 6.85
C ARG A 73 9.33 8.79 5.51
N PHE A 74 8.50 7.86 5.02
CA PHE A 74 8.73 7.09 3.81
C PHE A 74 8.11 7.71 2.55
N ARG A 75 7.44 8.86 2.63
CA ARG A 75 7.00 9.60 1.43
C ARG A 75 8.20 9.90 0.52
N GLY A 76 8.17 9.39 -0.70
CA GLY A 76 9.27 9.50 -1.66
C GLY A 76 10.53 8.69 -1.30
N ASN A 77 10.48 7.88 -0.24
CA ASN A 77 11.63 7.15 0.30
C ASN A 77 11.32 5.66 0.52
N GLU A 78 10.47 5.10 -0.34
CA GLU A 78 9.98 3.71 -0.28
C GLU A 78 11.09 2.66 -0.24
N GLY A 79 12.24 2.91 -0.88
CA GLY A 79 13.34 1.94 -0.92
C GLY A 79 13.98 1.64 0.43
N PHE A 80 13.62 2.39 1.47
CA PHE A 80 14.04 2.20 2.85
C PHE A 80 12.86 1.93 3.81
N PHE A 81 11.69 1.59 3.27
CA PHE A 81 10.48 1.35 4.06
C PHE A 81 10.67 0.23 5.09
N LEU A 82 10.17 0.48 6.29
CA LEU A 82 10.02 -0.49 7.38
C LEU A 82 8.65 -0.30 8.04
N LEU A 83 7.84 -1.36 8.08
CA LEU A 83 6.46 -1.27 8.56
C LEU A 83 6.38 -0.80 10.02
N GLU A 84 7.25 -1.32 10.89
CA GLU A 84 7.30 -1.02 12.32
C GLU A 84 7.35 0.49 12.59
N HIS A 85 8.17 1.22 11.82
CA HIS A 85 8.31 2.65 11.95
C HIS A 85 7.17 3.42 11.26
N ALA A 86 6.67 2.90 10.14
CA ALA A 86 5.55 3.51 9.43
C ALA A 86 4.29 3.53 10.30
N LEU A 87 4.02 2.46 11.05
CA LEU A 87 2.88 2.40 11.96
C LEU A 87 2.99 3.43 13.09
N ILE A 88 4.18 3.64 13.63
CA ILE A 88 4.44 4.66 14.66
C ILE A 88 4.26 6.08 14.09
N ASP A 89 4.73 6.32 12.86
CA ASP A 89 4.56 7.60 12.18
C ASP A 89 3.07 7.90 11.91
N ILE A 90 2.26 6.89 11.56
CA ILE A 90 0.80 7.03 11.46
C ILE A 90 0.21 7.35 12.85
N GLY A 91 0.73 6.70 13.90
CA GLY A 91 0.35 6.94 15.30
C GLY A 91 0.49 8.39 15.73
N ALA A 92 1.55 9.08 15.30
CA ALA A 92 1.73 10.51 15.58
C ALA A 92 0.59 11.37 14.99
N GLY A 93 0.13 11.07 13.78
CA GLY A 93 -1.01 11.75 13.16
C GLY A 93 -2.33 11.46 13.88
N VAL A 94 -2.54 10.21 14.29
CA VAL A 94 -3.72 9.80 15.08
C VAL A 94 -3.75 10.49 16.45
N GLN A 95 -2.63 10.54 17.16
CA GLN A 95 -2.51 11.23 18.43
C GLN A 95 -2.78 12.73 18.28
N TRP A 96 -2.22 13.36 17.24
CA TRP A 96 -2.49 14.77 16.94
C TRP A 96 -3.97 15.03 16.69
N LEU A 97 -4.66 14.15 15.96
CA LEU A 97 -6.10 14.26 15.75
C LEU A 97 -6.89 14.21 17.06
N LYS A 98 -6.56 13.29 17.97
CA LYS A 98 -7.23 13.18 19.28
C LYS A 98 -6.92 14.36 20.20
N GLU A 99 -5.65 14.76 20.32
CA GLU A 99 -5.21 15.72 21.34
C GLU A 99 -5.26 17.18 20.89
N LYS A 100 -4.88 17.46 19.63
CA LYS A 100 -4.78 18.83 19.11
C LYS A 100 -6.01 19.20 18.28
N ALA A 101 -6.35 18.37 17.29
CA ALA A 101 -7.58 18.58 16.53
C ALA A 101 -8.83 18.27 17.36
N GLY A 102 -8.70 17.58 18.50
CA GLY A 102 -9.78 17.36 19.46
C GLY A 102 -10.96 16.56 18.91
N VAL A 103 -10.70 15.60 18.03
CA VAL A 103 -11.75 14.77 17.42
C VAL A 103 -12.17 13.66 18.37
N GLU A 104 -13.48 13.44 18.47
CA GLU A 104 -14.06 12.42 19.35
C GLU A 104 -13.96 11.03 18.68
N ARG A 105 -14.23 10.94 17.37
CA ARG A 105 -14.22 9.69 16.59
C ARG A 105 -13.19 9.73 15.46
N LEU A 106 -12.49 8.63 15.26
CA LEU A 106 -11.50 8.43 14.20
C LEU A 106 -11.99 7.40 13.20
N VAL A 107 -11.72 7.67 11.92
CA VAL A 107 -11.85 6.69 10.84
C VAL A 107 -10.47 6.47 10.23
N ILE A 108 -10.02 5.23 10.22
CA ILE A 108 -8.80 4.84 9.50
C ILE A 108 -9.19 4.52 8.05
N LEU A 109 -8.59 5.21 7.07
CA LEU A 109 -8.91 5.06 5.66
C LEU A 109 -7.71 4.49 4.89
N GLY A 110 -7.82 3.25 4.43
CA GLY A 110 -6.87 2.65 3.50
C GLY A 110 -7.31 2.88 2.06
N ASN A 111 -6.59 3.73 1.32
CA ASN A 111 -6.82 3.96 -0.11
C ASN A 111 -5.66 3.46 -0.97
N SER A 112 -5.94 2.77 -2.07
CA SER A 112 -4.92 2.27 -3.01
C SER A 112 -3.87 1.41 -2.30
N GLY A 113 -2.58 1.71 -2.48
CA GLY A 113 -1.49 1.09 -1.72
C GLY A 113 -1.64 1.25 -0.21
N GLY A 114 -2.28 2.32 0.29
CA GLY A 114 -2.55 2.51 1.71
C GLY A 114 -3.50 1.48 2.33
N GLY A 115 -4.20 0.66 1.53
CA GLY A 115 -5.16 -0.36 1.99
C GLY A 115 -4.60 -1.27 3.09
N SER A 116 -3.58 -2.04 2.73
CA SER A 116 -2.93 -2.96 3.66
C SER A 116 -2.15 -2.25 4.77
N LEU A 117 -1.60 -1.07 4.51
CA LEU A 117 -0.87 -0.28 5.51
C LEU A 117 -1.80 0.17 6.65
N MET A 118 -2.94 0.75 6.30
CA MET A 118 -3.90 1.27 7.27
C MET A 118 -4.66 0.13 7.96
N GLY A 119 -4.87 -0.99 7.27
CA GLY A 119 -5.32 -2.24 7.90
C GLY A 119 -4.32 -2.78 8.93
N ALA A 120 -3.02 -2.79 8.59
CA ALA A 120 -1.97 -3.17 9.53
C ALA A 120 -1.91 -2.24 10.74
N TYR A 121 -1.99 -0.92 10.54
CA TYR A 121 -2.08 0.04 11.65
C TYR A 121 -3.22 -0.31 12.60
N GLN A 122 -4.44 -0.46 12.08
CA GLN A 122 -5.61 -0.76 12.90
C GLN A 122 -5.45 -2.08 13.67
N SER A 123 -4.96 -3.12 13.00
CA SER A 123 -4.72 -4.44 13.60
C SER A 123 -3.69 -4.40 14.73
N GLN A 124 -2.60 -3.65 14.55
CA GLN A 124 -1.52 -3.55 15.55
C GLN A 124 -1.90 -2.62 16.70
N ALA A 125 -2.72 -1.59 16.45
CA ALA A 125 -3.29 -0.74 17.51
C ALA A 125 -4.28 -1.49 18.41
N LEU A 126 -4.85 -2.60 17.95
CA LEU A 126 -5.65 -3.53 18.78
C LEU A 126 -4.79 -4.53 19.56
N GLY A 127 -3.48 -4.52 19.36
CA GLY A 127 -2.51 -5.38 20.01
C GLY A 127 -1.42 -5.81 19.03
N VAL A 128 -0.17 -5.63 19.43
CA VAL A 128 0.99 -5.95 18.60
C VAL A 128 1.13 -7.47 18.44
N THR A 129 1.10 -7.94 17.19
CA THR A 129 1.27 -9.34 16.82
C THR A 129 2.29 -9.55 15.73
N MET A 130 2.78 -8.49 15.10
CA MET A 130 3.80 -8.59 14.09
C MET A 130 5.14 -9.03 14.68
N THR A 131 5.98 -9.63 13.85
CA THR A 131 7.37 -9.95 14.17
C THR A 131 8.28 -8.88 13.56
N PRO A 132 9.44 -8.61 14.15
CA PRO A 132 10.36 -7.62 13.59
C PRO A 132 10.94 -8.09 12.25
N THR A 133 11.23 -7.13 11.39
CA THR A 133 12.04 -7.30 10.20
C THR A 133 13.43 -7.87 10.59
N PRO A 134 14.04 -8.78 9.82
CA PRO A 134 15.27 -9.45 10.24
C PRO A 134 16.40 -8.49 10.65
N GLY A 135 16.98 -8.71 11.82
CA GLY A 135 18.09 -7.90 12.34
C GLY A 135 17.69 -6.53 12.91
N VAL A 136 16.40 -6.25 13.11
CA VAL A 136 15.92 -5.11 13.91
C VAL A 136 15.02 -5.59 15.07
N SER A 137 14.73 -4.70 16.01
CA SER A 137 13.76 -4.94 17.09
C SER A 137 12.45 -4.18 16.81
N LEU A 138 11.35 -4.67 17.38
CA LEU A 138 10.10 -3.90 17.40
C LEU A 138 10.29 -2.69 18.34
N PRO A 139 10.01 -1.46 17.89
CA PRO A 139 10.09 -0.30 18.76
C PRO A 139 8.93 -0.29 19.77
N GLU A 140 9.20 0.15 21.00
CA GLU A 140 8.21 0.15 22.09
C GLU A 140 6.95 0.97 21.76
N GLY A 141 7.09 2.05 20.97
CA GLY A 141 5.99 2.91 20.56
C GLY A 141 4.89 2.23 19.74
N LEU A 142 5.08 0.99 19.27
CA LEU A 142 4.00 0.18 18.70
C LEU A 142 2.92 -0.18 19.74
N ASN A 143 3.26 -0.21 21.03
CA ASN A 143 2.30 -0.50 22.10
C ASN A 143 1.44 0.71 22.48
N ASP A 144 1.82 1.91 22.01
CA ASP A 144 1.13 3.17 22.32
C ASP A 144 0.13 3.58 21.22
N LEU A 145 -0.04 2.75 20.18
CA LEU A 145 -0.92 3.06 19.06
C LEU A 145 -2.40 3.09 19.51
N ILE A 146 -3.12 4.11 19.05
CA ILE A 146 -4.54 4.30 19.37
C ILE A 146 -5.39 3.72 18.24
N PRO A 147 -6.25 2.73 18.49
CA PRO A 147 -7.13 2.19 17.44
C PRO A 147 -8.18 3.22 17.02
N ALA A 148 -8.53 3.22 15.74
CA ALA A 148 -9.64 4.01 15.23
C ALA A 148 -11.00 3.37 15.57
N ASP A 149 -12.06 4.18 15.49
CA ASP A 149 -13.44 3.76 15.79
C ASP A 149 -14.12 3.09 14.58
N PHE A 150 -13.65 3.39 13.36
CA PHE A 150 -14.17 2.87 12.08
C PHE A 150 -13.05 2.57 11.09
N TYR A 151 -13.28 1.61 10.20
CA TYR A 151 -12.37 1.24 9.10
C TYR A 151 -13.01 1.50 7.74
N ILE A 152 -12.28 2.14 6.82
CA ILE A 152 -12.69 2.26 5.43
C ILE A 152 -11.57 1.73 4.53
N SER A 153 -11.93 0.87 3.60
CA SER A 153 -11.12 0.49 2.44
C SER A 153 -11.70 1.18 1.21
N LEU A 154 -10.88 1.89 0.44
CA LEU A 154 -11.29 2.63 -0.75
C LEU A 154 -10.37 2.32 -1.93
N CYS A 155 -10.87 1.67 -2.97
CA CYS A 155 -10.10 1.25 -4.14
C CYS A 155 -8.73 0.71 -3.72
N ALA A 156 -8.73 -0.25 -2.79
CA ALA A 156 -7.56 -0.57 -1.99
C ALA A 156 -6.93 -1.90 -2.40
N HIS A 157 -5.60 -1.94 -2.35
CA HIS A 157 -4.84 -3.15 -2.58
C HIS A 157 -4.91 -4.11 -1.39
N ILE A 158 -5.02 -5.42 -1.67
CA ILE A 158 -5.08 -6.48 -0.66
C ILE A 158 -3.79 -6.64 0.15
N GLY A 159 -2.67 -6.13 -0.37
CA GLY A 159 -1.35 -6.26 0.24
C GLY A 159 -0.24 -5.87 -0.72
N ARG A 160 0.83 -5.25 -0.22
CA ARG A 160 2.00 -4.90 -1.05
C ARG A 160 2.70 -6.13 -1.64
N PRO A 161 2.93 -7.22 -0.87
CA PRO A 161 3.54 -8.43 -1.41
C PRO A 161 2.71 -9.08 -2.53
N GLU A 162 1.39 -9.17 -2.32
CA GLU A 162 0.45 -9.77 -3.27
C GLU A 162 0.38 -8.97 -4.56
N VAL A 163 0.23 -7.65 -4.46
CA VAL A 163 0.18 -6.76 -5.64
C VAL A 163 1.47 -6.75 -6.41
N LEU A 164 2.62 -6.59 -5.73
CA LEU A 164 3.91 -6.64 -6.40
C LEU A 164 4.10 -7.96 -7.13
N THR A 165 3.76 -9.09 -6.48
CA THR A 165 3.90 -10.40 -7.10
C THR A 165 2.99 -10.54 -8.32
N ALA A 166 1.72 -10.12 -8.21
CA ALA A 166 0.78 -10.14 -9.33
C ALA A 166 1.22 -9.26 -10.51
N TRP A 167 2.02 -8.23 -10.25
CA TRP A 167 2.53 -7.29 -11.26
C TRP A 167 3.96 -7.60 -11.73
N CYS A 168 4.72 -8.44 -11.03
CA CYS A 168 6.06 -8.84 -11.42
C CYS A 168 6.02 -9.64 -12.73
N ASP A 169 6.90 -9.31 -13.67
CA ASP A 169 7.10 -10.07 -14.90
C ASP A 169 7.90 -11.34 -14.58
N PRO A 170 7.29 -12.54 -14.62
CA PRO A 170 7.99 -13.77 -14.27
C PRO A 170 8.93 -14.25 -15.38
N SER A 171 8.91 -13.61 -16.57
CA SER A 171 9.81 -13.97 -17.68
C SER A 171 11.25 -13.51 -17.43
N VAL A 172 11.52 -12.67 -16.43
CA VAL A 172 12.90 -12.29 -16.09
C VAL A 172 13.66 -13.51 -15.54
N ILE A 173 14.68 -13.96 -16.26
CA ILE A 173 15.52 -15.09 -15.85
C ILE A 173 16.58 -14.63 -14.85
N GLU A 174 17.28 -13.53 -15.18
CA GLU A 174 18.38 -12.99 -14.39
C GLU A 174 18.01 -11.63 -13.79
N GLU A 175 17.92 -11.53 -12.47
CA GLU A 175 17.49 -10.29 -11.79
C GLU A 175 18.44 -9.09 -12.01
N SER A 176 19.71 -9.34 -12.36
CA SER A 176 20.67 -8.28 -12.71
C SER A 176 20.59 -7.80 -14.15
N ASP A 177 19.84 -8.50 -15.01
CA ASP A 177 19.67 -8.17 -16.43
C ASP A 177 18.18 -8.08 -16.80
N PRO A 178 17.56 -6.88 -16.78
CA PRO A 178 16.15 -6.72 -17.11
C PRO A 178 15.80 -6.99 -18.60
N ALA A 179 16.80 -7.23 -19.45
CA ALA A 179 16.61 -7.67 -20.84
C ALA A 179 16.57 -9.19 -20.99
N SER A 180 16.92 -9.94 -19.93
CA SER A 180 16.84 -11.39 -19.87
C SER A 180 15.39 -11.85 -19.81
N ILE A 181 14.91 -12.57 -20.84
CA ILE A 181 13.50 -12.94 -21.01
C ILE A 181 13.36 -14.42 -21.36
N ASP A 182 12.54 -15.14 -20.59
CA ASP A 182 12.00 -16.45 -20.91
C ASP A 182 10.81 -16.29 -21.89
N PRO A 183 10.94 -16.75 -23.15
CA PRO A 183 9.87 -16.61 -24.14
C PRO A 183 8.59 -17.36 -23.78
N ASP A 184 8.67 -18.45 -23.01
CA ASP A 184 7.49 -19.26 -22.62
C ASP A 184 6.63 -18.57 -21.55
N LEU A 185 7.18 -17.55 -20.89
CA LEU A 185 6.51 -16.75 -19.86
C LEU A 185 6.29 -15.30 -20.27
N ASN A 186 6.78 -14.86 -21.44
CA ASN A 186 6.59 -13.49 -21.90
C ASN A 186 5.12 -13.25 -22.31
N MET A 187 4.33 -12.64 -21.42
CA MET A 187 2.91 -12.34 -21.65
C MET A 187 2.65 -11.32 -22.78
N TYR A 188 3.70 -10.61 -23.23
CA TYR A 188 3.65 -9.61 -24.29
C TYR A 188 4.06 -10.16 -25.67
N ASP A 189 4.44 -11.43 -25.73
CA ASP A 189 4.63 -12.15 -26.99
C ASP A 189 3.28 -12.55 -27.58
N SER A 190 3.11 -12.40 -28.90
CA SER A 190 1.89 -12.80 -29.60
C SER A 190 1.56 -14.29 -29.46
N ALA A 191 2.57 -15.16 -29.25
CA ALA A 191 2.37 -16.59 -29.04
C ALA A 191 1.67 -16.90 -27.70
N ASN A 192 1.79 -16.00 -26.72
CA ASN A 192 1.21 -16.15 -25.38
C ASN A 192 0.06 -15.18 -25.10
N GLY A 193 -0.26 -14.26 -26.01
CA GLY A 193 -1.12 -13.10 -25.77
C GLY A 193 -2.59 -13.41 -25.41
N PRO A 194 -3.38 -12.38 -25.05
CA PRO A 194 -4.77 -12.55 -24.66
C PRO A 194 -5.67 -13.01 -25.84
N PRO A 195 -6.77 -13.75 -25.58
CA PRO A 195 -7.19 -14.22 -24.26
C PRO A 195 -6.26 -15.31 -23.73
N TYR A 196 -5.79 -15.17 -22.49
CA TYR A 196 -4.80 -16.08 -21.92
C TYR A 196 -5.47 -17.42 -21.61
N SER A 197 -4.88 -18.52 -22.09
CA SER A 197 -5.39 -19.85 -21.77
C SER A 197 -5.28 -20.15 -20.26
N LYS A 198 -6.21 -20.96 -19.71
CA LYS A 198 -6.15 -21.39 -18.30
C LYS A 198 -4.80 -22.01 -17.92
N GLY A 199 -4.20 -22.78 -18.85
CA GLY A 199 -2.89 -23.39 -18.65
C GLY A 199 -1.76 -22.36 -18.58
N PHE A 200 -1.80 -21.32 -19.42
CA PHE A 200 -0.84 -20.21 -19.34
C PHE A 200 -1.00 -19.42 -18.05
N ILE A 201 -2.22 -19.03 -17.68
CA ILE A 201 -2.51 -18.31 -16.44
C ILE A 201 -1.94 -19.05 -15.23
N ALA A 202 -2.19 -20.36 -15.11
CA ALA A 202 -1.71 -21.16 -13.99
C ALA A 202 -0.18 -21.18 -13.90
N ARG A 203 0.52 -21.43 -15.02
CA ARG A 203 1.99 -21.44 -15.06
C ARG A 203 2.58 -20.05 -14.78
N TYR A 204 1.96 -19.00 -15.33
CA TYR A 204 2.41 -17.63 -15.19
C TYR A 204 2.32 -17.16 -13.73
N ARG A 205 1.18 -17.37 -13.06
CA ARG A 205 1.00 -17.01 -11.64
C ARG A 205 1.96 -17.79 -10.74
N ALA A 206 2.15 -19.08 -10.98
CA ALA A 206 3.14 -19.88 -10.25
C ALA A 206 4.57 -19.35 -10.43
N ALA A 207 4.92 -18.89 -11.65
CA ALA A 207 6.24 -18.32 -11.93
C ALA A 207 6.43 -16.94 -11.26
N GLN A 208 5.37 -16.14 -11.13
CA GLN A 208 5.39 -14.87 -10.37
C GLN A 208 5.72 -15.11 -8.89
N GLU A 209 5.01 -16.04 -8.26
CA GLU A 209 5.26 -16.43 -6.87
C GLU A 209 6.69 -16.99 -6.70
N ALA A 210 7.12 -17.86 -7.62
CA ALA A 210 8.46 -18.41 -7.61
C ALA A 210 9.54 -17.32 -7.69
N ARG A 211 9.35 -16.29 -8.52
CA ARG A 211 10.26 -15.13 -8.61
C ARG A 211 10.33 -14.39 -7.28
N ASN A 212 9.19 -14.05 -6.67
CA ASN A 212 9.16 -13.42 -5.34
C ASN A 212 9.93 -14.24 -4.29
N HIS A 213 9.68 -15.55 -4.24
CA HIS A 213 10.35 -16.45 -3.29
C HIS A 213 11.86 -16.58 -3.54
N ARG A 214 12.32 -16.59 -4.79
CA ARG A 214 13.76 -16.58 -5.12
C ARG A 214 14.43 -15.33 -4.59
N ILE A 215 13.83 -14.15 -4.80
CA ILE A 215 14.36 -12.87 -4.31
C ILE A 215 14.37 -12.85 -2.78
N THR A 216 13.28 -13.26 -2.13
CA THR A 216 13.21 -13.38 -0.66
C THR A 216 14.32 -14.26 -0.11
N LYS A 217 14.53 -15.46 -0.69
CA LYS A 217 15.59 -16.37 -0.26
C LYS A 217 16.97 -15.75 -0.42
N TRP A 218 17.19 -15.05 -1.53
CA TRP A 218 18.43 -14.34 -1.78
C TRP A 218 18.65 -13.20 -0.77
N CYS A 219 17.62 -12.43 -0.41
CA CYS A 219 17.74 -11.37 0.59
C CYS A 219 18.24 -11.89 1.95
N HIS A 220 17.70 -13.02 2.42
CA HIS A 220 18.18 -13.66 3.66
C HIS A 220 19.65 -14.10 3.54
N ALA A 221 19.98 -14.84 2.48
CA ALA A 221 21.35 -15.32 2.27
C ALA A 221 22.36 -14.18 2.13
N GLU A 222 21.94 -13.08 1.52
CA GLU A 222 22.77 -11.91 1.34
C GLU A 222 22.94 -11.12 2.64
N LEU A 223 21.89 -10.97 3.47
CA LEU A 223 22.03 -10.40 4.81
C LEU A 223 23.04 -11.18 5.65
N ASP A 224 23.00 -12.52 5.61
CA ASP A 224 23.96 -13.37 6.31
C ASP A 224 25.39 -13.19 5.79
N ARG A 225 25.55 -13.07 4.47
CA ARG A 225 26.87 -12.82 3.84
C ARG A 225 27.42 -11.45 4.20
N LEU A 226 26.58 -10.41 4.20
CA LEU A 226 26.95 -9.03 4.54
C LEU A 226 27.30 -8.88 6.02
N GLY A 227 26.55 -9.54 6.90
CA GLY A 227 26.80 -9.53 8.35
C GLY A 227 28.21 -10.04 8.70
N LYS A 228 28.72 -11.05 7.99
CA LYS A 228 30.10 -11.57 8.13
C LYS A 228 31.18 -10.53 7.80
N ASN A 229 30.83 -9.46 7.10
CA ASN A 229 31.70 -8.35 6.73
C ASN A 229 31.40 -7.07 7.53
N GLY A 230 30.58 -7.14 8.58
CA GLY A 230 30.18 -5.98 9.37
C GLY A 230 29.23 -5.01 8.65
N MET A 231 28.67 -5.41 7.51
CA MET A 231 27.69 -4.62 6.77
C MET A 231 26.28 -4.92 7.28
N PHE A 232 25.52 -3.86 7.58
CA PHE A 232 24.16 -4.01 8.09
C PHE A 232 23.18 -4.42 7.00
N ASP A 233 23.20 -3.75 5.84
CA ASP A 233 22.27 -3.94 4.71
C ASP A 233 22.92 -3.49 3.39
N ARG A 234 22.23 -3.69 2.25
CA ARG A 234 22.55 -3.04 0.98
C ARG A 234 21.31 -2.79 0.12
N ALA A 235 21.45 -1.89 -0.84
CA ALA A 235 20.44 -1.68 -1.87
C ALA A 235 20.57 -2.67 -3.05
N PHE A 236 19.45 -2.90 -3.73
CA PHE A 236 19.35 -3.55 -5.03
C PHE A 236 18.12 -3.03 -5.78
N ASN A 237 18.09 -3.23 -7.10
CA ASN A 237 16.95 -2.86 -7.91
C ASN A 237 16.11 -4.08 -8.31
N LEU A 238 14.80 -3.89 -8.39
CA LEU A 238 13.83 -4.82 -8.98
C LEU A 238 13.30 -4.21 -10.28
N TYR A 239 13.34 -4.97 -11.37
CA TYR A 239 12.85 -4.53 -12.65
C TYR A 239 11.61 -5.32 -13.09
N ARG A 240 10.87 -4.77 -14.06
CA ARG A 240 9.76 -5.44 -14.76
C ARG A 240 8.58 -5.75 -13.83
N THR A 241 7.84 -4.71 -13.42
CA THR A 241 6.74 -4.77 -12.42
C THR A 241 5.42 -4.17 -12.89
N TRP A 242 5.10 -4.31 -14.18
CA TRP A 242 3.81 -3.96 -14.77
C TRP A 242 3.26 -5.08 -15.66
N ALA A 243 3.26 -6.32 -15.17
CA ALA A 243 3.00 -7.53 -15.94
C ALA A 243 1.90 -8.41 -15.29
N ASP A 244 0.80 -7.79 -14.87
CA ASP A 244 -0.41 -8.50 -14.44
C ASP A 244 -1.28 -8.83 -15.65
N LEU A 245 -1.61 -10.12 -15.84
CA LEU A 245 -2.45 -10.60 -16.95
C LEU A 245 -3.81 -9.86 -17.03
N ARG A 246 -4.37 -9.44 -15.88
CA ARG A 246 -5.65 -8.70 -15.82
C ARG A 246 -5.62 -7.36 -16.55
N LEU A 247 -4.43 -6.77 -16.73
CA LEU A 247 -4.25 -5.52 -17.47
C LEU A 247 -4.48 -5.71 -18.97
N MET A 248 -4.16 -6.89 -19.50
CA MET A 248 -4.23 -7.18 -20.94
C MET A 248 -5.44 -8.03 -21.32
N ASP A 249 -6.05 -8.74 -20.37
CA ASP A 249 -7.21 -9.62 -20.61
C ASP A 249 -8.39 -9.23 -19.72
N GLY A 250 -9.42 -8.65 -20.34
CA GLY A 250 -10.66 -8.21 -19.68
C GLY A 250 -11.53 -9.36 -19.16
N ALA A 251 -11.31 -10.60 -19.62
CA ALA A 251 -12.05 -11.75 -19.14
C ALA A 251 -11.57 -12.24 -17.77
N ILE A 252 -10.34 -11.87 -17.37
CA ILE A 252 -9.82 -12.14 -16.03
C ILE A 252 -10.30 -11.03 -15.09
N ASP A 253 -11.14 -11.40 -14.11
CA ASP A 253 -11.77 -10.46 -13.16
C ASP A 253 -12.54 -9.31 -13.87
N PRO A 254 -13.66 -9.61 -14.54
CA PRO A 254 -14.36 -8.64 -15.40
C PRO A 254 -14.83 -7.38 -14.66
N SER A 255 -14.63 -6.21 -15.29
CA SER A 255 -15.04 -4.90 -14.77
C SER A 255 -15.23 -3.89 -15.92
N LYS A 256 -15.57 -2.63 -15.62
CA LYS A 256 -15.66 -1.54 -16.62
C LYS A 256 -14.30 -0.91 -16.96
N ARG A 257 -13.19 -1.50 -16.53
CA ARG A 257 -11.84 -0.96 -16.78
C ARG A 257 -11.52 -0.88 -18.27
N GLU A 258 -10.68 0.07 -18.62
CA GLU A 258 -10.02 0.08 -19.94
C GLU A 258 -8.99 -1.07 -20.02
N VAL A 259 -9.25 -2.05 -20.87
CA VAL A 259 -8.31 -3.16 -21.12
C VAL A 259 -7.12 -2.65 -21.92
N GLY A 260 -5.92 -3.13 -21.59
CA GLY A 260 -4.66 -2.69 -22.19
C GLY A 260 -4.07 -1.45 -21.52
N ARG A 261 -4.52 -1.11 -20.30
CA ARG A 261 -4.08 0.08 -19.56
C ARG A 261 -3.73 -0.24 -18.11
N CYS A 262 -2.70 0.43 -17.59
CA CYS A 262 -2.36 0.52 -16.17
C CYS A 262 -2.20 1.98 -15.76
N TYR A 263 -1.90 2.24 -14.48
CA TYR A 263 -1.68 3.60 -13.98
C TYR A 263 -0.53 4.35 -14.67
N ALA A 264 0.44 3.63 -15.24
CA ALA A 264 1.55 4.19 -15.99
C ALA A 264 1.30 4.26 -17.52
N GLY A 265 0.07 4.01 -17.98
CA GLY A 265 -0.32 4.02 -19.38
C GLY A 265 -0.31 2.62 -20.00
N ASP A 266 0.42 2.44 -21.10
CA ASP A 266 0.56 1.15 -21.78
C ASP A 266 1.38 0.17 -20.89
N PRO A 267 0.81 -0.99 -20.49
CA PRO A 267 1.47 -1.93 -19.59
C PRO A 267 2.82 -2.43 -20.11
N LYS A 268 2.95 -2.70 -21.41
CA LYS A 268 4.21 -3.18 -22.00
C LYS A 268 5.30 -2.11 -21.90
N LYS A 269 5.01 -0.88 -22.35
CA LYS A 269 5.95 0.24 -22.25
C LYS A 269 6.32 0.52 -20.80
N ALA A 270 5.35 0.50 -19.88
CA ALA A 270 5.60 0.70 -18.45
C ALA A 270 6.49 -0.41 -17.87
N ASN A 271 6.22 -1.67 -18.21
CA ASN A 271 6.96 -2.83 -17.73
C ASN A 271 8.42 -2.81 -18.15
N PHE A 272 8.70 -2.40 -19.39
CA PHE A 272 10.07 -2.27 -19.93
C PHE A 272 10.74 -0.92 -19.58
N SER A 273 10.09 -0.08 -18.77
CA SER A 273 10.63 1.22 -18.34
C SER A 273 11.33 1.12 -16.97
N PRO A 274 12.14 2.13 -16.59
CA PRO A 274 12.68 2.22 -15.24
C PRO A 274 11.65 2.69 -14.19
N ARG A 275 10.37 2.87 -14.54
CA ARG A 275 9.33 3.41 -13.63
C ARG A 275 8.47 2.31 -13.00
N GLY A 276 9.09 1.19 -12.66
CA GLY A 276 8.43 0.09 -11.96
C GLY A 276 8.13 0.42 -10.50
N ILE A 277 7.06 -0.14 -9.97
CA ILE A 277 6.81 -0.17 -8.53
C ILE A 277 7.92 -0.97 -7.84
N GLY A 278 8.37 -0.51 -6.67
CA GLY A 278 9.41 -1.19 -5.90
C GLY A 278 10.76 -1.23 -6.62
N LEU A 279 11.08 -0.26 -7.50
CA LEU A 279 12.34 -0.26 -8.26
C LEU A 279 13.56 -0.39 -7.37
N THR A 280 13.68 0.43 -6.32
CA THR A 280 14.84 0.43 -5.42
C THR A 280 14.43 -0.15 -4.08
N ASN A 281 15.23 -1.07 -3.53
CA ASN A 281 14.99 -1.70 -2.24
C ASN A 281 16.30 -1.86 -1.47
N THR A 282 16.24 -1.79 -0.15
CA THR A 282 17.17 -2.53 0.70
C THR A 282 16.72 -3.99 0.85
N LEU A 283 17.61 -4.88 1.33
CA LEU A 283 17.23 -6.27 1.61
C LEU A 283 16.13 -6.31 2.68
N ARG A 284 16.20 -5.47 3.72
CA ARG A 284 15.16 -5.40 4.74
C ARG A 284 13.87 -4.79 4.24
N THR A 285 13.91 -3.79 3.38
CA THR A 285 12.69 -3.26 2.76
C THR A 285 11.97 -4.34 1.96
N TRP A 286 12.71 -5.18 1.20
CA TRP A 286 12.11 -6.34 0.55
C TRP A 286 11.41 -7.27 1.54
N LEU A 287 12.09 -7.64 2.62
CA LEU A 287 11.54 -8.56 3.62
C LEU A 287 10.36 -7.95 4.41
N SER A 288 10.40 -6.64 4.68
CA SER A 288 9.35 -5.91 5.41
C SER A 288 8.11 -5.66 4.57
N MET A 289 8.25 -5.37 3.27
CA MET A 289 7.16 -4.86 2.42
C MET A 289 6.76 -5.77 1.26
N TRP A 290 7.68 -6.53 0.67
CA TRP A 290 7.49 -7.17 -0.64
C TRP A 290 7.46 -8.70 -0.61
N SER A 291 8.11 -9.30 0.39
CA SER A 291 8.17 -10.75 0.55
C SER A 291 6.78 -11.32 0.85
N LEU A 292 6.25 -12.20 -0.02
CA LEU A 292 5.00 -12.92 0.24
C LEU A 292 5.05 -13.76 1.54
N LYS A 293 6.26 -14.22 1.88
CA LYS A 293 6.50 -15.10 3.01
C LYS A 293 6.62 -14.33 4.33
N ASP A 294 7.39 -13.25 4.32
CA ASP A 294 7.88 -12.63 5.55
C ASP A 294 7.18 -11.31 5.88
N SER A 295 6.61 -10.63 4.87
CA SER A 295 6.09 -9.29 5.05
C SER A 295 4.81 -9.26 5.89
N HIS A 296 4.75 -8.28 6.79
CA HIS A 296 3.53 -7.89 7.51
C HIS A 296 2.72 -6.83 6.75
N CYS A 297 3.09 -6.49 5.52
CA CYS A 297 2.31 -5.61 4.63
C CYS A 297 1.22 -6.37 3.84
N ARG A 298 0.94 -7.62 4.22
CA ARG A 298 -0.19 -8.43 3.73
C ARG A 298 -1.46 -8.00 4.43
N GLY A 299 -2.56 -7.79 3.70
CA GLY A 299 -3.80 -7.31 4.30
C GLY A 299 -4.53 -8.36 5.13
N ALA A 300 -4.74 -9.56 4.59
CA ALA A 300 -5.65 -10.55 5.20
C ALA A 300 -5.37 -10.87 6.69
N PRO A 301 -4.11 -11.07 7.15
CA PRO A 301 -3.81 -11.32 8.56
C PRO A 301 -4.11 -10.14 9.51
N HIS A 302 -4.28 -8.94 8.96
CA HIS A 302 -4.62 -7.73 9.73
C HIS A 302 -6.10 -7.41 9.62
N LEU A 303 -6.68 -7.53 8.43
CA LEU A 303 -8.10 -7.27 8.18
C LEU A 303 -8.98 -8.17 9.06
N ASN A 304 -8.59 -9.43 9.28
CA ASN A 304 -9.33 -10.37 10.12
C ASN A 304 -9.37 -10.00 11.61
N ARG A 305 -8.53 -9.05 12.05
CA ARG A 305 -8.48 -8.53 13.42
C ARG A 305 -9.28 -7.24 13.58
N ILE A 306 -9.77 -6.64 12.50
CA ILE A 306 -10.58 -5.43 12.54
C ILE A 306 -11.99 -5.80 12.95
N THR A 307 -12.38 -5.42 14.17
CA THR A 307 -13.70 -5.69 14.76
C THR A 307 -14.62 -4.47 14.74
N GLN A 308 -14.09 -3.30 14.40
CA GLN A 308 -14.84 -2.05 14.24
C GLN A 308 -15.74 -2.10 13.00
N PRO A 309 -16.84 -1.31 12.95
CA PRO A 309 -17.65 -1.20 11.75
C PRO A 309 -16.81 -0.77 10.55
N ALA A 310 -17.09 -1.39 9.40
CA ALA A 310 -16.23 -1.29 8.24
C ALA A 310 -17.02 -0.99 6.95
N LEU A 311 -16.41 -0.21 6.07
CA LEU A 311 -16.92 0.05 4.73
C LEU A 311 -15.83 -0.28 3.70
N VAL A 312 -16.17 -1.08 2.70
CA VAL A 312 -15.31 -1.35 1.54
C VAL A 312 -15.95 -0.68 0.33
N LEU A 313 -15.21 0.24 -0.29
CA LEU A 313 -15.61 0.98 -1.48
C LEU A 313 -14.65 0.60 -2.60
N GLN A 314 -15.19 0.24 -3.76
CA GLN A 314 -14.38 -0.08 -4.94
C GLN A 314 -14.99 0.54 -6.18
N SER A 315 -14.17 1.20 -6.99
CA SER A 315 -14.61 1.69 -8.28
C SER A 315 -14.59 0.59 -9.34
N ASP A 316 -15.55 0.62 -10.27
CA ASP A 316 -15.77 -0.45 -11.24
C ASP A 316 -14.95 -0.31 -12.54
N ALA A 317 -14.30 0.84 -12.77
CA ALA A 317 -13.44 1.10 -13.93
C ALA A 317 -11.95 1.30 -13.57
N ASP A 318 -11.55 0.88 -12.38
CA ASP A 318 -10.17 0.90 -11.91
C ASP A 318 -9.24 0.00 -12.76
N THR A 319 -8.07 0.53 -13.15
CA THR A 319 -7.08 -0.13 -14.00
C THR A 319 -5.92 -0.77 -13.22
N GLY A 320 -5.98 -0.87 -11.90
CA GLY A 320 -4.94 -1.51 -11.10
C GLY A 320 -5.41 -2.13 -9.78
N VAL A 321 -6.60 -1.79 -9.28
CA VAL A 321 -7.31 -2.54 -8.25
C VAL A 321 -8.55 -3.15 -8.87
N PHE A 322 -8.78 -4.43 -8.64
CA PHE A 322 -9.83 -5.17 -9.34
C PHE A 322 -10.98 -5.57 -8.40
N PRO A 323 -12.18 -5.89 -8.91
CA PRO A 323 -13.31 -6.29 -8.07
C PRO A 323 -13.01 -7.47 -7.13
N SER A 324 -12.17 -8.43 -7.54
CA SER A 324 -11.75 -9.52 -6.66
C SER A 324 -10.91 -9.06 -5.47
N ASP A 325 -10.17 -7.96 -5.58
CA ASP A 325 -9.39 -7.38 -4.47
C ASP A 325 -10.35 -6.84 -3.39
N ALA A 326 -11.37 -6.08 -3.80
CA ALA A 326 -12.39 -5.56 -2.89
C ALA A 326 -13.19 -6.67 -2.21
N LYS A 327 -13.55 -7.72 -2.97
CA LYS A 327 -14.19 -8.91 -2.40
C LYS A 327 -13.29 -9.61 -1.38
N ALA A 328 -12.01 -9.80 -1.68
CA ALA A 328 -11.07 -10.42 -0.77
C ALA A 328 -10.90 -9.61 0.52
N ILE A 329 -10.85 -8.26 0.43
CA ILE A 329 -10.82 -7.39 1.61
C ILE A 329 -12.12 -7.52 2.41
N PHE A 330 -13.28 -7.42 1.75
CA PHE A 330 -14.57 -7.55 2.41
C PHE A 330 -14.71 -8.89 3.14
N ASP A 331 -14.35 -9.99 2.50
CA ASP A 331 -14.39 -11.33 3.11
C ASP A 331 -13.42 -11.44 4.30
N ALA A 332 -12.24 -10.83 4.21
CA ALA A 332 -11.21 -10.89 5.25
C ALA A 332 -11.50 -10.01 6.47
N VAL A 333 -12.21 -8.89 6.34
CA VAL A 333 -12.52 -8.00 7.47
C VAL A 333 -13.27 -8.74 8.58
N GLY A 334 -12.75 -8.68 9.81
CA GLY A 334 -13.22 -9.49 10.94
C GLY A 334 -14.59 -9.14 11.51
N THR A 335 -15.07 -7.92 11.30
CA THR A 335 -16.40 -7.49 11.78
C THR A 335 -17.54 -8.09 10.95
N LYS A 336 -18.70 -8.24 11.58
CA LYS A 336 -19.97 -8.53 10.90
C LYS A 336 -20.69 -7.26 10.43
N ASP A 337 -20.41 -6.12 11.08
CA ASP A 337 -20.94 -4.81 10.70
C ASP A 337 -20.08 -4.23 9.58
N LYS A 338 -20.23 -4.79 8.37
CA LYS A 338 -19.49 -4.40 7.19
C LYS A 338 -20.38 -4.31 5.96
N HIS A 339 -20.06 -3.35 5.10
CA HIS A 339 -20.72 -3.14 3.82
C HIS A 339 -19.69 -3.08 2.68
N LEU A 340 -20.05 -3.62 1.52
CA LEU A 340 -19.28 -3.50 0.27
C LEU A 340 -20.12 -2.71 -0.73
N GLU A 341 -19.57 -1.62 -1.23
CA GLU A 341 -20.19 -0.76 -2.22
C GLU A 341 -19.30 -0.65 -3.47
N MET A 342 -19.89 -0.92 -4.64
CA MET A 342 -19.25 -0.69 -5.93
C MET A 342 -19.69 0.65 -6.47
N ILE A 343 -18.75 1.49 -6.88
CA ILE A 343 -19.00 2.85 -7.39
C ILE A 343 -18.59 2.91 -8.86
N GLU A 344 -19.32 3.67 -9.67
CA GLU A 344 -18.87 3.97 -11.02
C GLU A 344 -17.66 4.91 -11.01
N GLY A 345 -16.67 4.60 -11.84
CA GLY A 345 -15.55 5.51 -12.11
C GLY A 345 -14.17 4.87 -12.05
N ASP A 346 -13.16 5.71 -12.26
CA ASP A 346 -11.75 5.32 -12.23
C ASP A 346 -11.20 5.13 -10.80
N HIS A 347 -9.89 4.86 -10.69
CA HIS A 347 -9.21 4.66 -9.41
C HIS A 347 -9.33 5.86 -8.44
N TYR A 348 -9.43 7.08 -8.98
CA TYR A 348 -9.44 8.34 -8.23
C TYR A 348 -10.82 8.98 -8.14
N LEU A 349 -11.86 8.34 -8.69
CA LEU A 349 -13.23 8.83 -8.75
C LEU A 349 -13.32 10.22 -9.41
N GLN A 350 -12.44 10.51 -10.38
CA GLN A 350 -12.41 11.81 -11.07
C GLN A 350 -13.47 11.92 -12.17
N THR A 351 -13.90 10.78 -12.70
CA THR A 351 -14.95 10.65 -13.71
C THR A 351 -16.06 9.73 -13.16
N PRO A 352 -17.00 10.28 -12.36
CA PRO A 352 -18.10 9.51 -11.80
C PRO A 352 -19.16 9.14 -12.83
#